data_AF-A0A2G2WN65-F1
#
_entry.id   AF-A0A2G2WN65-F1
#
_cell.length_a   1.000
_cell.length_b   1.000
_cell.length_c   1.000
_cell.angle_alpha   90.00
_cell.angle_beta   90.00
_cell.angle_gamma   90.00
#
_symmetry.space_group_name_H-M   'P 1'
#
loop_
_entity.id
_entity.type
_entity.pdbx_description
1 polymer ?
#
loop_
_entity_poly.entity_id
_entity_poly.type
_entity_poly.pdbx_seq_one_letter_code
_entity_poly.pdbx_strand_id
1 'polypeptide(L)'
;MWNYIEKVVIEVLMDHFDCHPQLQDSTKKALENLIAKKKDASVNWAREIIEMERLAAGFHTCNYAASCNRLLAQGTSFMEIINNPKVDIMALHMMSTVRKMMINREMVEAIVTYLKSPYDGCGIERIMEHSPEISKKRRT
;
A
#
# COMPACT_ATOMS: atom_id res chain seq x y z
N MET A 1 1.95 -10.30 6.07
CA MET A 1 1.93 -9.96 4.64
C MET A 1 2.51 -8.56 4.36
N TRP A 2 1.93 -7.47 4.87
CA TRP A 2 2.49 -6.11 4.68
C TRP A 2 3.96 -5.97 5.11
N ASN A 3 4.37 -6.57 6.24
CA ASN A 3 5.77 -6.55 6.68
C ASN A 3 6.74 -7.18 5.65
N TYR A 4 6.28 -8.18 4.89
CA TYR A 4 7.09 -8.79 3.82
C TYR A 4 7.20 -7.86 2.62
N ILE A 5 6.09 -7.24 2.22
CA ILE A 5 6.06 -6.25 1.13
C ILE A 5 6.96 -5.06 1.47
N GLU A 6 6.83 -4.53 2.68
CA GLU A 6 7.63 -3.42 3.18
C GLU A 6 9.13 -3.74 3.12
N LYS A 7 9.53 -4.89 3.65
CA LYS A 7 10.91 -5.36 3.60
C LYS A 7 11.43 -5.45 2.17
N VAL A 8 10.73 -6.18 1.29
CA VAL A 8 11.17 -6.41 -0.10
C VAL A 8 11.24 -5.11 -0.88
N VAL A 9 10.25 -4.23 -0.73
CA VAL A 9 10.21 -2.96 -1.46
C VAL A 9 11.33 -2.03 -0.98
N ILE A 10 11.58 -1.93 0.33
CA ILE A 10 12.70 -1.14 0.86
C ILE A 10 14.03 -1.71 0.37
N GLU A 11 14.26 -3.03 0.48
CA GLU A 11 15.52 -3.66 0.05
C GLU A 11 15.80 -3.42 -1.44
N VAL A 12 14.82 -3.70 -2.31
CA VAL A 12 14.97 -3.54 -3.76
C VAL A 12 15.19 -2.07 -4.16
N LEU A 13 14.52 -1.13 -3.49
CA LEU A 13 14.71 0.28 -3.80
C LEU A 13 16.02 0.82 -3.26
N MET A 14 16.41 0.47 -2.02
CA MET A 14 17.65 0.98 -1.44
C MET A 14 18.87 0.52 -2.22
N ASP A 15 18.87 -0.72 -2.72
CA ASP A 15 19.89 -1.28 -3.63
C ASP A 15 20.05 -0.41 -4.90
N HIS A 16 18.94 0.11 -5.46
CA HIS A 16 18.99 1.04 -6.59
C HIS A 16 19.56 2.43 -6.25
N PHE A 17 19.56 2.84 -4.97
CA PHE A 17 20.03 4.15 -4.50
C PHE A 17 21.41 4.12 -3.83
N ASP A 18 22.11 2.97 -3.83
CA ASP A 18 23.40 2.80 -3.14
C ASP A 18 24.49 3.78 -3.60
N CYS A 19 24.41 4.29 -4.84
CA CYS A 19 25.35 5.30 -5.35
C CYS A 19 25.03 6.75 -4.90
N HIS A 20 23.92 6.98 -4.21
CA HIS A 20 23.42 8.31 -3.82
C HIS A 20 22.93 8.37 -2.36
N PRO A 21 23.84 8.32 -1.36
CA PRO A 21 23.48 8.21 0.06
C PRO A 21 22.58 9.34 0.58
N GLN A 22 22.79 10.56 0.07
CA GLN A 22 22.04 11.76 0.45
C GLN A 22 20.58 11.74 -0.07
N LEU A 23 20.32 11.04 -1.18
CA LEU A 23 18.98 10.80 -1.70
C LEU A 23 18.36 9.55 -1.07
N GLN A 24 19.20 8.60 -0.63
CA GLN A 24 18.79 7.32 -0.07
C GLN A 24 17.96 7.50 1.21
N ASP A 25 18.42 8.30 2.17
CA ASP A 25 17.69 8.53 3.43
C ASP A 25 16.33 9.22 3.22
N SER A 26 16.28 10.24 2.36
CA SER A 26 15.03 10.94 2.04
C SER A 26 14.07 10.04 1.25
N THR A 27 14.60 9.22 0.34
CA THR A 27 13.81 8.26 -0.44
C THR A 27 13.25 7.16 0.45
N LYS A 28 14.04 6.67 1.41
CA LYS A 28 13.60 5.69 2.39
C LYS A 28 12.41 6.20 3.21
N LYS A 29 12.51 7.41 3.76
CA LYS A 29 11.40 8.05 4.51
C LYS A 29 10.16 8.25 3.64
N ALA A 30 10.32 8.72 2.41
CA ALA A 30 9.20 8.89 1.49
C ALA A 30 8.50 7.55 1.20
N LEU A 31 9.28 6.48 1.06
CA LEU A 31 8.80 5.13 0.81
C LEU A 31 8.07 4.53 2.02
N GLU A 32 8.64 4.66 3.23
CA GLU A 32 8.00 4.24 4.48
C GLU A 32 6.63 4.93 4.68
N ASN A 33 6.58 6.25 4.44
CA ASN A 33 5.32 7.02 4.50
C ASN A 33 4.28 6.55 3.48
N LEU A 34 4.71 6.27 2.24
CA LEU A 34 3.83 5.76 1.20
C LEU A 34 3.29 4.36 1.56
N ILE A 35 4.16 3.47 2.06
CA ILE A 35 3.78 2.12 2.49
C ILE A 35 2.76 2.19 3.63
N ALA A 36 2.99 3.05 4.64
CA ALA A 36 2.05 3.26 5.74
C ALA A 36 0.67 3.71 5.22
N LYS A 37 0.65 4.71 4.33
CA LYS A 37 -0.59 5.20 3.70
C LYS A 37 -1.34 4.12 2.92
N LYS A 38 -0.62 3.28 2.16
CA LYS A 38 -1.22 2.20 1.37
C LYS A 38 -1.72 1.06 2.25
N LYS A 39 -1.00 0.75 3.32
CA LYS A 39 -1.40 -0.22 4.34
C LYS A 39 -2.71 0.21 5.02
N ASP A 40 -2.80 1.46 5.44
CA ASP A 40 -4.02 1.99 6.08
C ASP A 40 -5.22 1.98 5.14
N ALA A 41 -5.03 2.40 3.88
CA ALA A 41 -6.08 2.34 2.87
C ALA A 41 -6.58 0.90 2.63
N SER A 42 -5.66 -0.07 2.58
CA SER A 42 -5.99 -1.49 2.42
C SER A 42 -6.77 -2.05 3.62
N VAL A 43 -6.42 -1.63 4.85
CA VAL A 43 -7.16 -2.02 6.07
C VAL A 43 -8.56 -1.43 6.08
N ASN A 44 -8.71 -0.16 5.67
CA ASN A 44 -10.02 0.49 5.58
C ASN A 44 -10.91 -0.18 4.54
N TRP A 45 -10.38 -0.47 3.36
CA TRP A 45 -11.12 -1.18 2.31
C TRP A 45 -11.54 -2.60 2.76
N ALA A 46 -10.66 -3.34 3.45
CA ALA A 46 -11.02 -4.65 4.00
C ALA A 46 -12.15 -4.56 5.02
N ARG A 47 -12.15 -3.53 5.88
CA ARG A 47 -13.22 -3.27 6.83
C ARG A 47 -14.55 -2.98 6.12
N GLU A 48 -14.53 -2.17 5.06
CA GLU A 48 -15.72 -1.87 4.26
C GLU A 48 -16.31 -3.13 3.62
N ILE A 49 -15.47 -4.00 3.04
CA ILE A 49 -15.93 -5.28 2.46
C ILE A 49 -16.59 -6.16 3.52
N ILE A 50 -15.98 -6.29 4.70
CA ILE A 50 -16.56 -7.07 5.81
C ILE A 50 -17.91 -6.48 6.25
N GLU A 51 -18.03 -5.16 6.32
CA GLU A 51 -19.27 -4.51 6.71
C GLU A 51 -20.36 -4.65 5.65
N MET A 52 -20.02 -4.50 4.36
CA MET A 52 -20.94 -4.75 3.26
C MET A 52 -21.43 -6.20 3.26
N GLU A 53 -20.55 -7.17 3.55
CA GLU A 53 -20.91 -8.57 3.71
C GLU A 53 -21.89 -8.78 4.87
N ARG A 54 -21.61 -8.16 6.03
CA ARG A 54 -22.49 -8.22 7.21
C ARG A 54 -23.88 -7.68 6.89
N LEU A 55 -23.96 -6.55 6.19
CA LEU A 55 -25.23 -5.95 5.77
C LEU A 55 -25.96 -6.82 4.74
N ALA A 56 -25.27 -7.43 3.79
CA ALA A 56 -25.85 -8.37 2.83
C ALA A 56 -26.42 -9.61 3.55
N ALA A 57 -25.67 -10.18 4.50
CA ALA A 57 -26.16 -11.28 5.34
C ALA A 57 -27.43 -10.89 6.13
N GLY A 58 -27.49 -9.64 6.63
CA GLY A 58 -28.68 -9.09 7.28
C GLY A 58 -29.86 -8.88 6.32
N PHE A 59 -29.63 -8.33 5.13
CA PHE A 59 -30.67 -8.09 4.12
C PHE A 59 -31.29 -9.38 3.58
N HIS A 60 -30.52 -10.46 3.52
CA HIS A 60 -31.01 -11.79 3.14
C HIS A 60 -32.01 -12.40 4.14
N THR A 61 -32.13 -11.88 5.37
CA THR A 61 -33.06 -12.44 6.36
C THR A 61 -34.53 -11.99 6.19
N CYS A 62 -34.83 -10.89 5.47
CA CYS A 62 -36.22 -10.41 5.37
C CYS A 62 -36.99 -10.91 4.14
N ASN A 63 -36.32 -11.42 3.09
CA ASN A 63 -37.02 -11.92 1.88
C ASN A 63 -36.43 -13.22 1.29
N TYR A 64 -35.46 -13.83 1.97
CA TYR A 64 -34.75 -15.03 1.48
C TYR A 64 -34.90 -16.23 2.43
N ALA A 65 -35.63 -16.14 3.55
CA ALA A 65 -35.71 -17.23 4.52
C ALA A 65 -36.31 -18.54 3.94
N ALA A 66 -37.34 -18.45 3.09
CA ALA A 66 -37.96 -19.62 2.47
C ALA A 66 -37.07 -20.26 1.39
N SER A 67 -36.35 -19.47 0.59
CA SER A 67 -35.43 -19.94 -0.44
C SER A 67 -34.09 -20.43 0.14
N CYS A 68 -33.60 -19.77 1.21
CA CYS A 68 -32.40 -20.18 1.96
C CYS A 68 -32.60 -21.54 2.62
N ASN A 69 -33.76 -21.83 3.23
CA ASN A 69 -33.98 -23.14 3.87
C ASN A 69 -33.87 -24.31 2.87
N ARG A 70 -34.22 -24.08 1.60
CA ARG A 70 -34.09 -25.07 0.52
C ARG A 70 -32.66 -25.23 0.01
N LEU A 71 -31.88 -24.14 -0.03
CA LEU A 71 -30.48 -24.13 -0.50
C LEU A 71 -29.46 -24.49 0.59
N LEU A 72 -29.72 -24.12 1.85
CA LEU A 72 -28.93 -24.53 3.02
C LEU A 72 -29.07 -26.05 3.27
N ALA A 73 -30.23 -26.64 2.95
CA ALA A 73 -30.41 -28.09 2.90
C ALA A 73 -29.57 -28.79 1.81
N GLN A 74 -28.99 -28.04 0.86
CA GLN A 74 -28.08 -28.55 -0.18
C GLN A 74 -26.58 -28.38 0.13
N GLY A 75 -26.22 -27.95 1.35
CA GLY A 75 -24.92 -28.27 1.97
C GLY A 75 -23.71 -27.45 1.49
N THR A 76 -22.80 -27.23 2.45
CA THR A 76 -21.36 -26.87 2.39
C THR A 76 -20.77 -26.22 1.12
N SER A 77 -21.01 -26.78 -0.06
CA SER A 77 -20.62 -26.24 -1.37
C SER A 77 -21.01 -24.78 -1.61
N PHE A 78 -22.19 -24.34 -1.17
CA PHE A 78 -22.61 -22.94 -1.31
C PHE A 78 -21.78 -21.99 -0.45
N MET A 79 -21.45 -22.42 0.78
CA MET A 79 -20.59 -21.65 1.69
C MET A 79 -19.14 -21.64 1.20
N GLU A 80 -18.65 -22.72 0.59
CA GLU A 80 -17.34 -22.75 -0.06
C GLU A 80 -17.27 -21.76 -1.23
N ILE A 81 -18.29 -21.72 -2.09
CA ILE A 81 -18.38 -20.77 -3.22
C ILE A 81 -18.44 -19.32 -2.74
N ILE A 82 -19.03 -19.02 -1.58
CA ILE A 82 -19.07 -17.66 -1.04
C ILE A 82 -17.75 -17.28 -0.33
N ASN A 83 -17.07 -18.24 0.29
CA ASN A 83 -15.84 -17.98 1.05
C ASN A 83 -14.59 -17.91 0.17
N ASN A 84 -14.52 -18.66 -0.93
CA ASN A 84 -13.41 -18.62 -1.89
C ASN A 84 -13.19 -17.24 -2.56
N PRO A 85 -14.21 -16.57 -3.14
CA PRO A 85 -14.03 -15.31 -3.85
C PRO A 85 -13.61 -14.15 -2.94
N LYS A 86 -13.87 -14.23 -1.62
CA LYS A 86 -13.44 -13.19 -0.67
C LYS A 86 -11.92 -13.17 -0.50
N VAL A 87 -11.31 -14.35 -0.39
CA VAL A 87 -9.85 -14.49 -0.33
C VAL A 87 -9.24 -14.01 -1.64
N ASP A 88 -9.88 -14.30 -2.77
CA ASP A 88 -9.46 -13.80 -4.09
C ASP A 88 -9.58 -12.28 -4.23
N ILE A 89 -10.67 -11.66 -3.75
CA ILE A 89 -10.86 -10.20 -3.85
C ILE A 89 -9.84 -9.46 -2.96
N MET A 90 -9.56 -9.96 -1.76
CA MET A 90 -8.52 -9.41 -0.89
C MET A 90 -7.13 -9.56 -1.50
N ALA A 91 -6.80 -10.74 -2.03
CA ALA A 91 -5.52 -10.98 -2.72
C ALA A 91 -5.37 -10.09 -3.96
N LEU A 92 -6.43 -9.97 -4.77
CA LEU A 92 -6.46 -9.15 -5.97
C LEU A 92 -6.29 -7.66 -5.66
N HIS A 93 -6.98 -7.14 -4.64
CA HIS A 93 -6.82 -5.76 -4.17
C HIS A 93 -5.39 -5.51 -3.70
N MET A 94 -4.82 -6.43 -2.91
CA MET A 94 -3.47 -6.29 -2.39
C MET A 94 -2.42 -6.34 -3.50
N MET A 95 -2.54 -7.27 -4.45
CA MET A 95 -1.69 -7.32 -5.64
C MET A 95 -1.82 -6.06 -6.51
N SER A 96 -3.04 -5.55 -6.70
CA SER A 96 -3.28 -4.31 -7.44
C SER A 96 -2.65 -3.10 -6.74
N THR A 97 -2.76 -3.02 -5.41
CA THR A 97 -2.16 -1.95 -4.59
C THR A 97 -0.64 -1.97 -4.66
N VAL A 98 -0.02 -3.14 -4.46
CA VAL A 98 1.44 -3.30 -4.55
C VAL A 98 1.91 -3.01 -5.98
N ARG A 99 1.22 -3.53 -6.99
CA ARG A 99 1.56 -3.28 -8.39
C ARG A 99 1.47 -1.80 -8.75
N LYS A 100 0.42 -1.09 -8.35
CA LYS A 100 0.28 0.37 -8.58
C LYS A 100 1.37 1.17 -7.87
N MET A 101 1.73 0.75 -6.65
CA MET A 101 2.84 1.35 -5.91
C MET A 101 4.18 1.11 -6.61
N MET A 102 4.43 -0.10 -7.14
CA MET A 102 5.71 -0.51 -7.76
C MET A 102 5.87 -0.13 -9.25
N ILE A 103 4.81 -0.17 -10.07
CA ILE A 103 4.84 0.16 -11.51
C ILE A 103 4.98 1.68 -11.77
N ASN A 104 4.99 2.47 -10.71
CA ASN A 104 5.53 3.83 -10.65
C ASN A 104 4.68 4.95 -11.30
N ARG A 105 4.22 5.85 -10.43
CA ARG A 105 3.84 7.27 -10.57
C ARG A 105 3.73 7.79 -9.14
N GLU A 106 3.12 6.99 -8.26
CA GLU A 106 2.93 7.29 -6.84
C GLU A 106 4.23 7.26 -6.03
N MET A 107 5.17 6.38 -6.35
CA MET A 107 6.46 6.33 -5.67
C MET A 107 7.34 7.53 -6.04
N VAL A 108 7.46 7.82 -7.34
CA VAL A 108 8.11 9.03 -7.84
C VAL A 108 7.41 10.30 -7.32
N GLU A 109 6.08 10.36 -7.33
CA GLU A 109 5.33 11.49 -6.75
C GLU A 109 5.57 11.63 -5.26
N ALA A 110 5.61 10.54 -4.49
CA ALA A 110 5.91 10.56 -3.06
C ALA A 110 7.32 11.10 -2.81
N ILE A 111 8.33 10.61 -3.54
CA ILE A 111 9.72 11.09 -3.45
C ILE A 111 9.81 12.56 -3.84
N VAL A 112 9.24 12.96 -4.98
CA VAL A 112 9.24 14.36 -5.46
C VAL A 112 8.53 15.28 -4.48
N THR A 113 7.40 14.86 -3.90
CA THR A 113 6.67 15.64 -2.91
C THR A 113 7.48 15.78 -1.62
N TYR A 114 8.11 14.69 -1.18
CA TYR A 114 8.96 14.69 0.01
C TYR A 114 10.18 15.62 -0.16
N LEU A 115 10.84 15.57 -1.33
CA LEU A 115 11.98 16.43 -1.67
C LEU A 115 11.62 17.91 -1.86
N LYS A 116 10.38 18.21 -2.25
CA LYS A 116 9.85 19.58 -2.39
C LYS A 116 9.30 20.15 -1.08
N SER A 117 9.14 19.33 -0.03
CA SER A 117 8.57 19.78 1.25
C SER A 117 9.56 20.70 1.99
N PRO A 118 9.21 21.98 2.26
CA PRO A 118 10.11 22.90 2.94
C PRO A 118 10.27 22.59 4.44
N TYR A 119 9.34 21.83 5.03
CA TYR A 119 9.21 21.63 6.48
C TYR A 119 9.95 20.38 7.03
N ASP A 120 10.33 19.42 6.18
CA ASP A 120 10.79 18.08 6.64
C ASP A 120 12.32 17.93 6.77
N GLY A 121 13.08 19.03 6.77
CA GLY A 121 14.54 18.99 6.86
C GLY A 121 15.28 18.47 5.60
N CYS A 122 14.61 17.73 4.72
CA CYS A 122 15.16 17.10 3.50
C CYS A 122 14.87 17.85 2.18
N GLY A 123 14.65 19.16 2.22
CA GLY A 123 14.50 19.95 0.99
C GLY A 123 15.77 19.83 0.14
N ILE A 124 15.62 19.70 -1.19
CA ILE A 124 16.77 19.47 -2.09
C ILE A 124 17.88 20.53 -1.91
N GLU A 125 17.51 21.75 -1.55
CA GLU A 125 18.43 22.85 -1.23
C GLU A 125 19.35 22.53 -0.04
N ARG A 126 18.79 21.95 1.04
CA ARG A 126 19.54 21.54 2.23
C ARG A 126 20.34 20.26 1.99
N ILE A 127 19.80 19.32 1.21
CA ILE A 127 20.53 18.12 0.80
C ILE A 127 21.81 18.51 0.03
N MET A 128 21.69 19.47 -0.89
CA MET A 128 22.84 19.97 -1.66
C MET A 128 23.85 20.79 -0.84
N GLU A 129 23.43 21.44 0.26
CA GLU A 129 24.36 22.14 1.19
C GLU A 129 25.30 21.21 1.94
N HIS A 130 24.85 20.01 2.29
CA HIS A 130 25.64 19.03 3.04
C HIS A 130 26.50 18.14 2.14
N SER A 131 26.49 18.38 0.81
CA SER A 131 27.26 17.59 -0.15
C SER A 131 28.73 18.07 -0.20
N PRO A 132 29.71 17.21 0.16
CA PRO A 132 31.14 17.57 0.19
C PRO A 132 31.74 17.89 -1.19
N GLU A 133 31.11 17.44 -2.28
CA GLU A 133 31.58 17.67 -3.65
C GLU A 133 31.13 19.02 -4.23
N ILE A 134 29.89 19.43 -3.93
CA ILE A 134 29.35 20.74 -4.37
C ILE A 134 29.97 21.88 -3.54
N SER A 135 30.22 21.63 -2.25
CA SER A 135 30.83 22.62 -1.35
C SER A 135 32.28 22.95 -1.72
N LYS A 136 33.06 22.00 -2.28
CA LYS A 136 34.39 22.28 -2.84
C LYS A 136 34.32 23.17 -4.08
N LYS A 137 33.35 22.94 -4.96
CA LYS A 137 33.17 23.70 -6.21
C LYS A 137 32.68 25.14 -6.00
N ARG A 138 32.12 25.48 -4.83
CA ARG A 138 31.76 26.87 -4.45
C ARG A 138 32.89 27.65 -3.78
N ARG A 139 33.97 26.98 -3.35
CA ARG A 139 35.16 27.61 -2.74
C ARG A 139 36.30 27.83 -3.74
N THR A 140 36.09 27.52 -5.02
CA THR A 140 37.05 27.73 -6.12
C THR A 140 36.44 28.71 -7.10
#